data_AF-A0A1Y3QFR8-F1
#
_entry.id   AF-A0A1Y3QFR8-F1
#
_cell.length_a   1.000
_cell.length_b   1.000
_cell.length_c   1.000
_cell.angle_alpha   90.00
_cell.angle_beta   90.00
_cell.angle_gamma   90.00
#
_symmetry.space_group_name_H-M   'P 1'
#
loop_
_entity.id
_entity.type
_entity.pdbx_description
1 polymer ?
#
loop_
_entity_poly.entity_id
_entity_poly.type
_entity_poly.pdbx_seq_one_letter_code
_entity_poly.pdbx_strand_id
1 'polypeptide(L)'
;MKPLSDRETLVTVRERGVGRWYEYRVDMEARTVTAWGEIPDRTGYERASPTGEWTAAWDRQTPGIWGVSARTGEKVQRTQGEMDWSPIWCSDGSGFCYLHDTGEDLGDGAGPVHALAYYDIRTGTEEILPFERGYWGRIA
;
A
#
# COMPACT_ATOMS: atom_id res chain seq x y z
N MET A 1 -9.41 8.72 12.40
CA MET A 1 -10.69 9.18 12.96
C MET A 1 -11.37 10.04 11.92
N LYS A 2 -12.68 9.85 11.69
CA LYS A 2 -13.45 10.61 10.69
C LYS A 2 -14.73 11.14 11.35
N PRO A 3 -14.93 12.47 11.43
CA PRO A 3 -16.18 13.01 11.98
C PRO A 3 -17.37 12.63 11.08
N LEU A 4 -18.46 12.20 11.69
CA LEU A 4 -19.74 11.95 11.01
C LEU A 4 -20.71 13.12 11.24
N SER A 5 -20.62 13.75 12.42
CA SER A 5 -21.34 14.95 12.83
C SER A 5 -20.59 15.63 13.99
N ASP A 6 -21.15 16.71 14.54
CA ASP A 6 -20.60 17.38 15.73
C ASP A 6 -20.67 16.52 17.01
N ARG A 7 -21.44 15.43 16.98
CA ARG A 7 -21.66 14.49 18.09
C ARG A 7 -20.97 13.14 17.90
N GLU A 8 -20.78 12.73 16.65
CA GLU A 8 -20.41 11.36 16.31
C GLU A 8 -19.13 11.30 15.49
N THR A 9 -18.28 10.33 15.82
CA THR A 9 -17.05 10.09 15.09
C THR A 9 -16.86 8.62 14.79
N LEU A 10 -16.22 8.37 13.65
CA LEU A 10 -15.79 7.04 13.26
C LEU A 10 -14.34 6.82 13.67
N VAL A 11 -14.12 5.73 14.41
CA VAL A 11 -12.80 5.30 14.86
C VAL A 11 -12.47 3.97 14.20
N THR A 12 -11.34 3.95 13.51
CA THR A 12 -10.76 2.73 12.93
C THR A 12 -9.74 2.17 13.92
N VAL A 13 -9.91 0.91 14.31
CA VAL A 13 -9.06 0.25 15.31
C VAL A 13 -8.50 -1.03 14.70
N ARG A 14 -7.21 -1.29 14.93
CA ARG A 14 -6.57 -2.58 14.63
C ARG A 14 -6.56 -3.44 15.88
N GLU A 15 -7.21 -4.59 15.84
CA GLU A 15 -7.21 -5.52 16.96
C GLU A 15 -5.87 -6.28 17.01
N ARG A 16 -5.09 -6.07 18.07
CA ARG A 16 -3.71 -6.59 18.18
C ARG A 16 -3.62 -8.12 18.16
N GLY A 17 -4.68 -8.85 18.53
CA GLY A 17 -4.69 -10.32 18.59
C GLY A 17 -4.99 -11.00 17.25
N VAL A 18 -5.68 -10.32 16.33
CA VAL A 18 -6.19 -10.94 15.09
C VAL A 18 -5.70 -10.19 13.84
N GLY A 19 -5.08 -9.02 14.01
CA GLY A 19 -4.59 -8.18 12.91
C GLY A 19 -5.70 -7.50 12.10
N ARG A 20 -6.97 -7.80 12.40
CA ARG A 20 -8.16 -7.29 11.72
C ARG A 20 -8.43 -5.84 12.08
N TRP A 21 -9.01 -5.13 11.13
CA TRP A 21 -9.44 -3.76 11.30
C TRP A 21 -10.93 -3.70 11.50
N TYR A 22 -11.36 -2.86 12.43
CA TYR A 22 -12.77 -2.64 12.73
C TYR A 22 -13.07 -1.15 12.70
N GLU A 23 -14.27 -0.81 12.23
CA GLU A 23 -14.82 0.53 12.39
C GLU A 23 -15.83 0.55 13.54
N TYR A 24 -15.66 1.53 14.42
CA TYR A 24 -16.55 1.82 15.53
C TYR A 24 -17.14 3.20 15.37
N ARG A 25 -18.45 3.31 15.58
CA ARG A 25 -19.13 4.59 15.76
C ARG A 25 -19.09 4.94 17.23
N VAL A 26 -18.52 6.10 17.54
CA VAL A 26 -18.47 6.66 18.89
C VAL A 26 -19.44 7.83 18.94
N ASP A 27 -20.44 7.74 19.81
CA ASP A 27 -21.37 8.82 20.12
C ASP A 27 -20.93 9.46 21.44
N MET A 28 -20.45 10.70 21.36
CA MET A 28 -19.86 11.40 22.51
C MET A 28 -20.92 11.86 23.52
N GLU A 29 -22.17 12.07 23.08
CA GLU A 29 -23.26 12.54 23.95
C GLU A 29 -23.95 11.36 24.64
N ALA A 30 -24.28 10.31 23.89
CA ALA A 30 -24.83 9.08 24.47
C ALA A 30 -23.78 8.25 25.23
N ARG A 31 -22.49 8.55 25.03
CA ARG A 31 -21.34 7.81 25.59
C ARG A 31 -21.37 6.34 25.21
N THR A 32 -21.73 6.05 23.97
CA THR A 32 -21.81 4.69 23.44
C THR A 32 -20.77 4.47 22.36
N VAL A 33 -20.34 3.21 22.25
CA VAL A 33 -19.47 2.72 21.19
C VAL A 33 -20.17 1.55 20.54
N THR A 34 -20.45 1.68 19.24
CA THR A 34 -21.12 0.64 18.46
C THR A 34 -20.17 0.11 17.41
N ALA A 35 -19.92 -1.20 17.43
CA ALA A 35 -19.18 -1.87 16.37
C ALA A 35 -19.98 -1.81 15.07
N TRP A 36 -19.38 -1.22 14.02
CA TRP A 36 -20.00 -1.18 12.70
C TRP A 36 -19.64 -2.38 11.85
N GLY A 37 -18.47 -2.97 12.10
CA GLY A 37 -18.07 -4.24 11.50
C GLY A 37 -16.57 -4.32 11.27
N GLU A 38 -16.14 -5.51 10.85
CA GLU A 38 -14.81 -5.73 10.27
C GLU A 38 -14.72 -4.97 8.95
N ILE A 39 -13.62 -4.26 8.75
CA ILE A 39 -13.29 -3.61 7.48
C ILE A 39 -12.06 -4.29 6.87
N PRO A 40 -11.91 -4.24 5.53
CA PRO A 40 -10.72 -4.75 4.86
C PRO A 40 -9.44 -4.14 5.45
N ASP A 41 -8.36 -4.91 5.44
CA ASP A 41 -7.06 -4.45 5.95
C ASP A 41 -6.64 -3.14 5.26
N ARG A 42 -6.47 -2.08 6.05
CA ARG A 42 -6.02 -0.76 5.59
C ARG A 42 -4.53 -0.52 5.77
N THR A 43 -3.74 -1.57 6.02
CA THR A 43 -2.27 -1.47 5.99
C THR A 43 -1.72 -1.33 4.57
N GLY A 44 -2.56 -1.57 3.56
CA GLY A 44 -2.26 -1.36 2.16
C GLY A 44 -2.32 0.11 1.73
N TYR A 45 -1.39 0.47 0.87
CA TYR A 45 -1.36 1.70 0.12
C TYR A 45 -1.79 1.43 -1.32
N GLU A 46 -2.50 2.38 -1.91
CA GLU A 46 -3.04 2.24 -3.26
C GLU A 46 -2.79 3.49 -4.11
N ARG A 47 -2.60 3.27 -5.41
CA ARG A 47 -2.47 4.29 -6.45
C ARG A 47 -3.15 3.83 -7.73
N ALA A 48 -4.23 4.51 -8.12
CA ALA A 48 -4.88 4.29 -9.41
C ALA A 48 -3.97 4.77 -10.56
N SER A 49 -3.96 4.04 -11.68
CA SER A 49 -3.31 4.45 -12.91
C SER A 49 -4.03 5.67 -13.51
N PRO A 50 -3.35 6.52 -14.29
CA PRO A 50 -3.98 7.65 -14.97
C PRO A 50 -5.10 7.25 -15.93
N THR A 51 -5.03 6.04 -16.48
CA THR A 51 -6.05 5.46 -17.36
C THR A 51 -7.26 4.92 -16.59
N GLY A 52 -7.15 4.74 -15.28
CA GLY A 52 -8.18 4.14 -14.43
C GLY A 52 -8.36 2.64 -14.61
N GLU A 53 -7.56 1.98 -15.45
CA GLU A 53 -7.71 0.54 -15.73
C GLU A 53 -7.15 -0.34 -14.62
N TRP A 54 -6.14 0.15 -13.89
CA TRP A 54 -5.41 -0.58 -12.87
C TRP A 54 -5.21 0.25 -11.61
N THR A 55 -5.20 -0.41 -10.46
CA THR A 55 -4.73 0.17 -9.20
C THR A 55 -3.54 -0.63 -8.70
N ALA A 56 -2.41 0.04 -8.49
CA ALA A 56 -1.27 -0.55 -7.82
C ALA A 56 -1.52 -0.52 -6.31
N ALA A 57 -1.39 -1.66 -5.65
CA ALA A 57 -1.62 -1.88 -4.24
C ALA A 57 -0.39 -2.57 -3.63
N TRP A 58 0.07 -2.11 -2.48
CA TRP A 58 1.20 -2.71 -1.77
C TRP A 58 1.04 -2.51 -0.27
N ASP A 59 1.65 -3.36 0.54
CA ASP A 59 1.64 -3.24 2.00
C ASP A 59 2.98 -3.70 2.57
N ARG A 60 3.10 -3.78 3.91
CA ARG A 60 4.35 -4.17 4.59
C ARG A 60 4.44 -5.66 4.95
N GLN A 61 3.42 -6.44 4.62
CA GLN A 61 3.22 -7.84 5.03
C GLN A 61 3.22 -8.79 3.83
N THR A 62 2.80 -8.29 2.67
CA THR A 62 2.68 -9.04 1.42
C THR A 62 3.80 -8.61 0.47
N PRO A 63 4.65 -9.55 0.00
CA PRO A 63 5.69 -9.24 -0.96
C PRO A 63 5.12 -8.64 -2.26
N GLY A 64 5.89 -7.72 -2.81
CA GLY A 64 5.65 -7.13 -4.12
C GLY A 64 4.53 -6.10 -4.18
N ILE A 65 4.45 -5.47 -5.35
CA ILE A 65 3.36 -4.59 -5.73
C ILE A 65 2.34 -5.41 -6.51
N TRP A 66 1.07 -5.27 -6.14
CA TRP A 66 -0.07 -5.96 -6.75
C TRP A 66 -0.87 -5.00 -7.62
N GLY A 67 -1.34 -5.47 -8.77
CA GLY A 67 -2.25 -4.74 -9.65
C GLY A 67 -3.67 -5.26 -9.50
N VAL A 68 -4.62 -4.38 -9.23
CA VAL A 68 -6.06 -4.68 -9.20
C VAL A 68 -6.73 -4.11 -10.45
N SER A 69 -7.39 -4.95 -11.24
CA SER A 69 -8.13 -4.52 -12.42
C SER A 69 -9.38 -3.78 -12.01
N ALA A 70 -9.58 -2.55 -12.51
CA ALA A 70 -10.81 -1.80 -12.26
C ALA A 70 -12.04 -2.46 -12.92
N ARG A 71 -11.84 -3.21 -14.00
CA ARG A 71 -12.92 -3.85 -14.76
C ARG A 71 -13.43 -5.13 -14.10
N THR A 72 -12.52 -5.97 -13.61
CA THR A 72 -12.86 -7.32 -13.13
C THR A 72 -12.68 -7.50 -11.64
N GLY A 73 -11.98 -6.58 -10.96
CA GLY A 73 -11.53 -6.76 -9.58
C GLY A 73 -10.41 -7.79 -9.42
N GLU A 74 -9.90 -8.35 -10.52
CA GLU A 74 -8.82 -9.33 -10.50
C GLU A 74 -7.55 -8.71 -9.90
N LYS A 75 -6.96 -9.40 -8.93
CA LYS A 75 -5.74 -8.99 -8.25
C LYS A 75 -4.57 -9.87 -8.71
N VAL A 76 -3.56 -9.26 -9.32
CA VAL A 76 -2.40 -9.94 -9.92
C VAL A 76 -1.12 -9.36 -9.32
N GLN A 77 -0.23 -10.22 -8.81
CA GLN A 77 1.07 -9.76 -8.33
C GLN A 77 1.93 -9.30 -9.52
N ARG A 78 2.47 -8.08 -9.45
CA ARG A 78 3.26 -7.48 -10.52
C ARG A 78 4.75 -7.60 -10.25
N THR A 79 5.19 -7.38 -9.01
CA THR A 79 6.61 -7.49 -8.63
C THR A 79 6.82 -8.51 -7.52
N GLN A 80 8.07 -8.91 -7.26
CA GLN A 80 8.39 -10.03 -6.37
C GLN A 80 9.25 -9.66 -5.16
N GLY A 81 9.78 -8.43 -5.07
CA GLY A 81 10.63 -8.02 -3.95
C GLY A 81 9.84 -7.96 -2.64
N GLU A 82 10.45 -8.43 -1.55
CA GLU A 82 9.83 -8.53 -0.23
C GLU A 82 9.39 -7.16 0.29
N MET A 83 10.14 -6.10 -0.03
CA MET A 83 9.85 -4.72 0.33
C MET A 83 9.77 -3.78 -0.88
N ASP A 84 9.25 -4.27 -2.01
CA ASP A 84 8.91 -3.41 -3.15
C ASP A 84 7.76 -2.47 -2.78
N TRP A 85 7.92 -1.18 -3.10
CA TRP A 85 7.02 -0.17 -2.57
C TRP A 85 7.00 1.14 -3.36
N SER A 86 6.00 1.96 -3.05
CA SER A 86 5.82 3.32 -3.57
C SER A 86 5.79 3.44 -5.10
N PRO A 87 4.90 2.70 -5.81
CA PRO A 87 4.73 2.84 -7.24
C PRO A 87 4.29 4.25 -7.65
N ILE A 88 4.90 4.75 -8.70
CA ILE A 88 4.57 6.01 -9.37
C ILE A 88 4.28 5.68 -10.83
N TRP A 89 3.01 5.83 -11.21
CA TRP A 89 2.55 5.56 -12.57
C TRP A 89 3.16 6.50 -13.59
N CYS A 90 3.53 5.95 -14.75
CA CYS A 90 3.74 6.73 -15.96
C CYS A 90 2.42 7.42 -16.35
N SER A 91 2.52 8.63 -16.91
CA SER A 91 1.34 9.44 -17.26
C SER A 91 0.44 8.79 -18.32
N ASP A 92 1.00 7.90 -19.14
CA ASP A 92 0.29 7.14 -20.16
C ASP A 92 -0.29 5.80 -19.65
N GLY A 93 -0.02 5.45 -18.38
CA GLY A 93 -0.44 4.18 -17.78
C GLY A 93 0.26 2.93 -18.30
N SER A 94 1.34 3.07 -19.09
CA SER A 94 2.11 1.93 -19.64
C SER A 94 2.79 1.08 -18.57
N GLY A 95 3.12 1.69 -17.44
CA GLY A 95 3.89 1.09 -16.37
C GLY A 95 4.02 2.01 -15.17
N PHE A 96 4.87 1.62 -14.24
CA PHE A 96 5.21 2.45 -13.08
C PHE A 96 6.68 2.29 -12.70
N CYS A 97 7.26 3.38 -12.20
CA CYS A 97 8.52 3.30 -11.46
C CYS A 97 8.22 2.97 -10.00
N TYR A 98 9.12 2.26 -9.34
CA TYR A 98 8.99 1.92 -7.92
C TYR A 98 10.37 1.71 -7.30
N LEU A 99 10.38 1.62 -5.98
CA LEU A 99 11.57 1.29 -5.22
C LEU A 99 11.63 -0.23 -5.10
N HIS A 100 12.60 -0.83 -5.79
CA HIS A 100 12.88 -2.26 -5.82
C HIS A 100 13.77 -2.64 -4.64
N ASP A 101 13.35 -3.64 -3.87
CA ASP A 101 14.14 -4.20 -2.78
C ASP A 101 15.32 -5.01 -3.32
N THR A 102 16.55 -4.62 -2.96
CA THR A 102 17.75 -5.33 -3.44
C THR A 102 18.10 -6.56 -2.60
N GLY A 103 17.36 -6.85 -1.52
CA GLY A 103 17.62 -7.92 -0.57
C GLY A 103 18.78 -7.63 0.39
N GLU A 104 19.35 -6.43 0.36
CA GLU A 104 20.38 -5.96 1.28
C GLU A 104 19.71 -5.17 2.40
N ASP A 105 19.87 -5.61 3.65
CA ASP A 105 19.42 -4.90 4.84
C ASP A 105 20.62 -4.21 5.50
N LEU A 106 20.52 -2.89 5.70
CA LEU A 106 21.58 -2.10 6.33
C LEU A 106 21.65 -2.28 7.86
N GLY A 107 20.66 -2.95 8.46
CA GLY A 107 20.61 -3.18 9.91
C GLY A 107 20.19 -1.93 10.70
N ASP A 108 20.25 -2.02 12.03
CA ASP A 108 20.01 -0.93 12.99
C ASP A 108 18.71 -0.13 12.80
N GLY A 109 17.69 -0.75 12.22
CA GLY A 109 16.40 -0.11 11.96
C GLY A 109 16.40 0.86 10.78
N ALA A 110 17.50 0.93 10.01
CA ALA A 110 17.50 1.58 8.72
C ALA A 110 16.53 0.83 7.80
N GLY A 111 16.72 -0.47 7.61
CA GLY A 111 15.90 -1.29 6.71
C GLY A 111 16.56 -1.47 5.35
N PRO A 112 15.80 -1.90 4.33
CA PRO A 112 16.37 -2.39 3.08
C PRO A 112 16.98 -1.28 2.21
N VAL A 113 18.00 -1.65 1.44
CA VAL A 113 18.51 -0.87 0.32
C VAL A 113 17.57 -1.03 -0.86
N HIS A 114 17.25 0.10 -1.50
CA HIS A 114 16.42 0.10 -2.70
C HIS A 114 17.17 0.57 -3.93
N ALA A 115 16.84 -0.03 -5.06
CA ALA A 115 17.13 0.50 -6.38
C ALA A 115 15.86 1.12 -6.97
N LEU A 116 16.00 2.02 -7.95
CA LEU A 116 14.86 2.44 -8.75
C LEU A 116 14.64 1.42 -9.86
N ALA A 117 13.41 0.93 -10.00
CA ALA A 117 13.02 0.01 -11.06
C ALA A 117 11.80 0.53 -11.81
N TYR A 118 11.61 0.02 -13.03
CA TYR A 118 10.44 0.23 -13.86
C TYR A 118 9.74 -1.10 -14.13
N TYR A 119 8.42 -1.11 -14.07
CA TYR A 119 7.58 -2.25 -14.42
C TYR A 119 6.67 -1.92 -15.60
N ASP A 120 6.77 -2.69 -16.69
CA ASP A 120 5.88 -2.60 -17.85
C ASP A 120 4.63 -3.47 -17.64
N ILE A 121 3.45 -2.86 -17.65
CA ILE A 121 2.18 -3.58 -17.39
C ILE A 121 1.83 -4.56 -18.51
N ARG A 122 2.17 -4.23 -19.76
CA ARG A 122 1.77 -5.00 -20.95
C ARG A 122 2.62 -6.26 -21.08
N THR A 123 3.92 -6.17 -20.83
CA THR A 123 4.83 -7.32 -20.95
C THR A 123 5.04 -8.04 -19.63
N GLY A 124 4.77 -7.38 -18.50
CA GLY A 124 5.10 -7.88 -17.17
C GLY A 124 6.60 -7.92 -16.91
N THR A 125 7.36 -7.07 -17.61
CA THR A 125 8.82 -7.02 -17.49
C THR A 125 9.23 -5.97 -16.48
N GLU A 126 10.19 -6.34 -15.64
CA GLU A 126 10.85 -5.46 -14.69
C GLU A 126 12.24 -5.08 -15.22
N GLU A 127 12.59 -3.80 -15.10
CA GLU A 127 13.91 -3.26 -15.41
C GLU A 127 14.44 -2.48 -14.20
N ILE A 128 15.56 -2.93 -13.64
CA ILE A 128 16.30 -2.15 -12.63
C ILE A 128 17.05 -1.04 -13.36
N LEU A 129 16.69 0.21 -13.07
CA LEU A 129 17.24 1.37 -13.75
C LEU A 129 18.68 1.63 -13.26
N PRO A 130 19.57 2.16 -14.12
CA PRO A 130 21.01 2.29 -13.84
C PRO A 130 21.32 3.53 -12.95
N PHE A 131 20.47 3.80 -11.97
CA PHE A 131 20.68 4.87 -10.99
C PHE A 131 21.38 4.35 -9.73
N GLU A 132 21.92 5.26 -8.95
CA GLU A 132 22.52 4.92 -7.66
C GLU A 132 21.48 4.27 -6.75
N ARG A 133 21.87 3.14 -6.16
CA ARG A 133 21.11 2.48 -5.10
C ARG A 133 21.31 3.28 -3.83
N GLY A 134 20.33 3.24 -2.94
CA GLY A 134 20.44 3.97 -1.71
C GLY A 134 19.45 3.51 -0.68
N TYR A 135 19.60 4.12 0.49
CA TYR A 135 18.63 3.97 1.55
C TYR A 135 17.47 4.94 1.32
N TRP A 136 16.28 4.36 1.19
CA TRP A 136 15.04 5.13 1.16
C TRP A 136 14.24 4.68 2.37
N GLY A 137 14.38 5.37 3.50
CA GLY A 137 13.59 5.01 4.67
C GLY A 137 13.42 6.17 5.63
N ARG A 138 12.67 5.90 6.68
CA ARG A 138 12.26 6.94 7.64
C ARG A 138 13.34 7.03 8.72
N ILE A 139 13.96 8.19 8.87
CA ILE A 139 14.62 8.55 10.14
C ILE A 139 13.50 8.57 11.19
N ALA A 140 13.53 7.62 12.12
CA ALA A 140 12.56 7.48 13.20
C ALA A 140 12.65 8.64 14.20
#